data_AF-A0A8T0KDR1-F1
#
_entry.id   AF-A0A8T0KDR1-F1
#
_cell.length_a   1.000
_cell.length_b   1.000
_cell.length_c   1.000
_cell.angle_alpha   90.00
_cell.angle_beta   90.00
_cell.angle_gamma   90.00
#
_symmetry.space_group_name_H-M   'P 1'
#
loop_
_entity.id
_entity.type
_entity.pdbx_description
1 polymer ?
#
loop_
_entity_poly.entity_id
_entity_poly.type
_entity_poly.pdbx_seq_one_letter_code
_entity_poly.pdbx_strand_id
1 'polypeptide(L)'
;MHVHPVDNMKKVKPLLEIPGAESKLSLWKANLAEEGSFDEAIKGCIGVFHVATPIEFESKDPENEVIKPAIRGVIDIMKACLKAKTVRRLVYRHFLVINRRNHRLFFSEQRVYLS
;
A
#
# COMPACT_ATOMS: atom_id res chain seq x y z
N MET A 1 -11.28 -0.91 4.82
CA MET A 1 -10.49 0.21 4.26
C MET A 1 -11.31 0.88 3.17
N HIS A 2 -11.45 2.21 3.19
CA HIS A 2 -12.26 2.92 2.18
C HIS A 2 -11.45 3.11 0.89
N VAL A 3 -11.82 2.38 -0.16
CA VAL A 3 -11.29 2.59 -1.52
C VAL A 3 -12.16 3.62 -2.22
N HIS A 4 -11.54 4.67 -2.75
CA HIS A 4 -12.27 5.66 -3.53
C HIS A 4 -12.25 5.29 -5.02
N PRO A 5 -13.38 5.44 -5.71
CA PRO A 5 -13.44 5.24 -7.15
C PRO A 5 -12.47 6.17 -7.88
N VAL A 6 -11.83 5.68 -8.95
CA VAL A 6 -10.86 6.43 -9.75
C VAL A 6 -11.51 7.58 -10.54
N ASP A 7 -12.82 7.52 -10.75
CA ASP A 7 -13.67 8.54 -11.36
C ASP A 7 -14.17 9.60 -10.35
N ASN A 8 -13.81 9.49 -9.07
CA ASN A 8 -14.14 10.51 -8.07
C ASN A 8 -13.26 11.76 -8.25
N MET A 9 -13.67 12.62 -9.19
CA MET A 9 -12.93 13.83 -9.56
C MET A 9 -12.66 14.77 -8.39
N LYS A 10 -13.50 14.81 -7.36
CA LYS A 10 -13.24 15.62 -6.15
C LYS A 10 -11.96 15.17 -5.43
N LYS A 11 -11.62 13.88 -5.50
CA LYS A 11 -10.43 13.30 -4.85
C LYS A 11 -9.23 13.18 -5.78
N VAL A 12 -9.45 12.83 -7.05
CA VAL A 12 -8.34 12.56 -7.98
C VAL A 12 -7.85 13.79 -8.73
N LYS A 13 -8.65 14.86 -8.85
CA LYS A 13 -8.27 16.08 -9.58
C LYS A 13 -6.93 16.67 -9.14
N PRO A 14 -6.60 16.80 -7.84
CA PRO A 14 -5.29 17.29 -7.41
C PRO A 14 -4.10 16.44 -7.88
N LEU A 15 -4.30 15.14 -8.13
CA LEU A 15 -3.26 14.25 -8.66
C LEU A 15 -3.11 14.40 -10.18
N LEU A 16 -4.23 14.57 -10.88
CA LEU A 16 -4.27 14.73 -12.34
C LEU A 16 -3.76 16.10 -12.79
N GLU A 17 -3.80 17.12 -11.93
CA GLU A 17 -3.31 18.48 -12.23
C GLU A 17 -1.82 18.67 -11.91
N ILE A 18 -1.12 17.64 -11.42
CA ILE A 18 0.34 17.70 -11.22
C ILE A 18 1.02 17.82 -12.59
N PRO A 19 1.99 18.74 -12.77
CA PRO A 19 2.70 18.87 -14.04
C PRO A 19 3.31 17.54 -14.53
N GLY A 20 2.90 17.08 -15.72
CA GLY A 20 3.36 15.83 -16.33
C GLY A 20 2.56 14.58 -15.91
N ALA A 21 1.50 14.72 -15.12
CA ALA A 21 0.65 13.61 -14.71
C ALA A 21 0.03 12.89 -15.91
N GLU A 22 -0.38 13.63 -16.95
CA GLU A 22 -1.00 13.11 -18.16
C GLU A 22 -0.17 12.06 -18.90
N SER A 23 1.17 12.08 -18.74
CA SER A 23 2.08 11.13 -19.38
C SER A 23 2.78 10.17 -18.41
N LYS A 24 2.80 10.49 -17.10
CA LYS A 24 3.59 9.74 -16.09
C LYS A 24 2.76 9.14 -14.97
N LEU A 25 1.48 9.48 -14.86
CA LEU A 25 0.58 9.00 -13.82
C LEU A 25 -0.55 8.16 -14.43
N SER A 26 -0.74 6.96 -13.91
CA SER A 26 -1.93 6.14 -14.13
C SER A 26 -2.57 5.83 -12.79
N LEU A 27 -3.90 5.88 -12.72
CA LEU A 27 -4.67 5.58 -11.52
C LEU A 27 -5.27 4.18 -11.63
N TRP A 28 -5.11 3.40 -10.56
CA TRP A 28 -5.60 2.04 -10.47
C TRP A 28 -6.45 1.88 -9.22
N LYS A 29 -7.57 1.16 -9.33
CA LYS A 29 -8.38 0.77 -8.18
C LYS A 29 -7.81 -0.52 -7.59
N ALA A 30 -7.46 -0.51 -6.31
CA ALA A 30 -6.98 -1.68 -5.57
C ALA A 30 -7.40 -1.62 -4.10
N ASN A 31 -7.47 -2.76 -3.42
CA ASN A 31 -7.94 -2.88 -2.04
C ASN A 31 -7.12 -3.93 -1.26
N LEU A 32 -6.57 -3.57 -0.11
CA LEU A 32 -5.81 -4.51 0.74
C LEU A 32 -6.64 -5.69 1.26
N ALA A 33 -7.97 -5.59 1.22
CA ALA A 33 -8.88 -6.67 1.60
C ALA A 33 -9.23 -7.63 0.44
N GLU A 34 -8.85 -7.31 -0.80
CA GLU A 34 -9.17 -8.08 -2.00
C GLU A 34 -7.88 -8.66 -2.61
N GLU A 35 -7.72 -9.98 -2.50
CA GLU A 35 -6.56 -10.71 -3.04
C GLU A 35 -6.43 -10.50 -4.56
N GLY A 36 -5.21 -10.23 -5.03
CA GLY A 36 -4.90 -9.99 -6.44
C GLY A 36 -5.34 -8.63 -6.97
N SER A 37 -5.95 -7.76 -6.16
CA SER A 37 -6.41 -6.44 -6.62
C SER A 37 -5.28 -5.50 -7.05
N PHE A 38 -4.02 -5.82 -6.70
CA PHE A 38 -2.82 -5.08 -7.09
C PHE A 38 -2.10 -5.65 -8.31
N ASP A 39 -2.51 -6.82 -8.82
CA ASP A 39 -1.79 -7.53 -9.89
C ASP A 39 -1.61 -6.69 -11.15
N GLU A 40 -2.70 -6.09 -11.65
CA GLU A 40 -2.66 -5.28 -12.87
C GLU A 40 -1.85 -4.00 -12.69
N ALA A 41 -1.95 -3.36 -11.52
CA ALA A 41 -1.19 -2.15 -11.22
C ALA A 41 0.32 -2.39 -11.09
N ILE A 42 0.73 -3.60 -10.66
CA ILE A 42 2.14 -3.97 -10.44
C ILE A 42 2.78 -4.58 -11.70
N LYS A 43 1.98 -5.09 -12.63
CA LYS A 43 2.46 -5.71 -13.87
C LYS A 43 3.34 -4.75 -14.66
N GLY A 44 4.57 -5.17 -14.96
CA GLY A 44 5.54 -4.36 -15.70
C GLY A 44 6.29 -3.31 -14.86
N CYS A 45 5.97 -3.15 -13.58
CA CYS A 45 6.72 -2.27 -12.70
C CYS A 45 8.14 -2.80 -12.45
N ILE A 46 9.11 -1.89 -12.35
CA ILE A 46 10.51 -2.21 -11.99
C ILE A 46 10.71 -2.14 -10.47
N GLY A 47 9.91 -1.34 -9.77
CA GLY A 47 9.93 -1.22 -8.32
C GLY A 47 8.54 -0.88 -7.80
N VAL A 48 8.26 -1.29 -6.56
CA VAL A 48 6.98 -1.06 -5.89
C VAL A 48 7.22 -0.40 -4.55
N PHE A 49 6.48 0.68 -4.26
CA PHE A 49 6.45 1.34 -2.96
C PHE A 49 5.13 1.02 -2.27
N HIS A 50 5.16 0.11 -1.30
CA HIS A 50 4.00 -0.18 -0.49
C HIS A 50 3.89 0.82 0.66
N VAL A 51 2.91 1.72 0.52
CA VAL A 51 2.61 2.80 1.49
C VAL A 51 1.24 2.64 2.13
N ALA A 52 0.32 1.92 1.49
CA ALA A 52 -1.04 1.73 1.97
C ALA A 52 -1.07 0.81 3.19
N THR A 53 -1.73 1.22 4.27
CA THR A 53 -1.96 0.39 5.46
C THR A 53 -3.37 0.62 5.97
N PRO A 54 -4.09 -0.40 6.48
CA PRO A 54 -5.29 -0.14 7.25
C PRO A 54 -4.93 0.70 8.48
N ILE A 55 -5.71 1.73 8.75
CA ILE A 55 -5.60 2.57 9.94
C ILE A 55 -7.01 2.70 10.51
N GLU A 56 -7.22 2.15 11.70
CA GLU A 56 -8.41 2.36 12.51
C GLU A 56 -7.98 2.46 13.97
N PHE A 57 -8.16 3.64 14.57
CA PHE A 57 -7.64 3.93 15.91
C PHE A 57 -8.61 3.54 17.02
N GLU A 58 -9.91 3.44 16.70
CA GLU A 58 -10.97 3.15 17.66
C GLU A 58 -11.58 1.75 17.47
N SER A 59 -10.87 0.87 16.77
CA SER A 59 -11.30 -0.50 16.51
C SER A 59 -11.56 -1.28 17.80
N LYS A 60 -12.73 -1.94 17.86
CA LYS A 60 -13.07 -2.89 18.94
C LYS A 60 -12.48 -4.27 18.70
N ASP A 61 -12.05 -4.55 17.47
CA ASP A 61 -11.38 -5.80 17.07
C ASP A 61 -10.17 -5.51 16.16
N PRO A 62 -9.08 -4.95 16.73
CA PRO A 62 -7.92 -4.54 15.94
C PRO A 62 -7.24 -5.70 15.21
N GLU A 63 -7.38 -6.92 15.74
CA GLU A 63 -6.80 -8.12 15.15
C GLU A 63 -7.41 -8.40 13.76
N ASN A 64 -8.73 -8.38 13.65
CA ASN A 64 -9.42 -8.66 12.39
C ASN A 64 -9.57 -7.43 11.49
N GLU A 65 -9.63 -6.23 12.06
CA GLU A 65 -9.87 -4.99 11.29
C GLU A 65 -8.58 -4.31 10.82
N VAL A 66 -7.46 -4.50 11.52
CA VAL A 66 -6.18 -3.81 11.24
C VAL A 66 -5.04 -4.79 11.00
N ILE A 67 -4.75 -5.67 11.96
CA ILE A 67 -3.53 -6.50 11.96
C ILE A 67 -3.57 -7.54 10.83
N LYS A 68 -4.59 -8.41 10.79
CA LYS A 68 -4.71 -9.43 9.74
C LYS A 68 -4.79 -8.82 8.33
N PRO A 69 -5.58 -7.76 8.07
CA PRO A 69 -5.61 -7.11 6.76
C PRO A 69 -4.27 -6.49 6.37
N ALA A 70 -3.52 -5.89 7.30
CA ALA A 70 -2.19 -5.36 7.03
C ALA A 70 -1.23 -6.48 6.59
N ILE A 71 -1.17 -7.58 7.35
CA ILE A 71 -0.32 -8.72 7.03
C ILE A 71 -0.70 -9.34 5.68
N ARG A 72 -2.00 -9.60 5.46
CA ARG A 72 -2.49 -10.18 4.21
C ARG A 72 -2.22 -9.28 3.02
N GLY A 73 -2.43 -7.98 3.15
CA GLY A 73 -2.16 -7.01 2.09
C GLY A 73 -0.69 -6.94 1.69
N VAL A 74 0.23 -7.03 2.65
CA VAL A 74 1.67 -7.12 2.36
C VAL A 74 2.01 -8.40 1.60
N ILE A 75 1.51 -9.54 2.07
CA ILE A 75 1.74 -10.84 1.40
C ILE A 75 1.19 -10.82 -0.02
N ASP A 76 -0.01 -10.28 -0.23
CA ASP A 76 -0.63 -10.18 -1.55
C ASP A 76 0.19 -9.33 -2.52
N ILE A 77 0.68 -8.16 -2.07
CA ILE A 77 1.53 -7.30 -2.88
C ILE A 77 2.87 -7.96 -3.19
N MET A 78 3.44 -8.72 -2.24
CA MET A 78 4.65 -9.51 -2.50
C MET A 78 4.41 -10.59 -3.56
N LYS A 79 3.28 -11.31 -3.50
CA LYS A 79 2.88 -12.27 -4.53
C LYS A 79 2.72 -11.60 -5.90
N ALA A 80 2.07 -10.45 -5.96
CA ALA A 80 1.90 -9.67 -7.19
C ALA A 80 3.24 -9.24 -7.79
N CYS A 81 4.20 -8.81 -6.95
CA CYS A 81 5.56 -8.48 -7.40
C CYS A 81 6.26 -9.70 -8.01
N LEU A 82 6.17 -10.87 -7.38
CA LEU A 82 6.75 -12.12 -7.89
C LEU A 82 6.08 -12.55 -9.21
N LYS A 83 4.75 -12.43 -9.30
CA LYS A 83 3.99 -12.74 -10.51
C LYS A 83 4.35 -11.83 -11.69
N ALA A 84 4.63 -10.56 -11.42
CA ALA A 84 5.00 -9.58 -12.45
C ALA A 84 6.37 -9.88 -13.09
N LYS A 85 7.30 -10.53 -12.36
CA LYS A 85 8.67 -10.88 -12.79
C LYS A 85 9.59 -9.71 -13.20
N THR A 86 9.05 -8.49 -13.27
CA THR A 86 9.80 -7.27 -13.62
C THR A 86 10.26 -6.48 -12.40
N VAL A 87 9.64 -6.72 -11.24
CA VAL A 87 9.91 -5.97 -10.01
C VAL A 87 11.23 -6.42 -9.40
N ARG A 88 12.19 -5.49 -9.30
CA ARG A 88 13.52 -5.73 -8.71
C ARG A 88 13.60 -5.37 -7.22
N ARG A 89 12.70 -4.50 -6.75
CA ARG A 89 12.71 -4.02 -5.37
C ARG A 89 11.31 -3.66 -4.89
N LEU A 90 10.95 -4.19 -3.73
CA LEU A 90 9.80 -3.75 -2.95
C LEU A 90 10.29 -2.92 -1.77
N VAL A 91 9.81 -1.69 -1.67
CA VAL A 91 10.03 -0.80 -0.53
C VAL A 91 8.77 -0.79 0.30
N TYR A 92 8.86 -1.28 1.53
CA TYR A 92 7.74 -1.36 2.45
C TYR A 92 7.88 -0.32 3.56
N ARG A 93 6.86 0.52 3.74
CA ARG A 93 6.80 1.48 4.84
C ARG A 93 6.28 0.80 6.11
N HIS A 94 7.14 0.69 7.12
CA HIS A 94 6.70 0.42 8.49
C HIS A 94 6.16 1.71 9.13
N PHE A 95 5.16 1.60 9.99
CA PHE A 95 4.61 2.71 10.77
C PHE A 95 5.10 2.64 12.22
N LEU A 96 5.33 3.80 12.82
CA LEU A 96 5.62 3.95 14.24
C LEU A 96 4.30 4.23 14.96
N VAL A 97 3.90 3.38 15.90
CA VAL A 97 2.84 3.69 16.85
C VAL A 97 3.47 4.10 18.16
N ILE A 98 3.28 5.37 18.55
CA ILE A 98 3.73 5.84 19.85
C ILE A 98 2.71 5.40 20.90
N ASN A 99 3.09 4.43 21.72
CA ASN A 99 2.33 4.14 22.92
C ASN A 99 2.54 5.29 23.94
N ARG A 100 1.52 6.15 24.07
CA ARG A 100 1.54 7.30 24.98
C ARG A 100 1.79 6.94 26.46
N ARG A 101 1.64 5.67 26.86
CA ARG A 101 1.88 5.23 28.25
C ARG A 101 3.35 4.97 28.57
N ASN A 102 4.18 4.56 27.59
CA ASN A 102 5.53 4.03 27.87
C ASN A 102 6.67 4.71 27.09
N HIS A 103 6.40 5.76 26.29
CA HIS A 103 7.42 6.60 25.64
C HIS A 103 8.58 5.87 24.92
N ARG A 104 8.36 4.64 24.42
CA ARG A 104 9.42 3.81 23.82
C ARG A 104 9.28 3.78 22.30
N LEU A 105 10.39 4.06 21.61
CA LEU A 105 10.48 4.11 20.15
C LEU A 105 11.22 2.86 19.64
N PHE A 106 10.70 2.24 18.57
CA PHE A 106 11.42 1.23 17.80
C PHE A 106 11.33 1.62 16.32
N PHE A 107 12.48 1.69 15.65
CA PHE A 107 12.59 2.05 14.23
C PHE A 107 13.23 0.90 13.45
N SER A 108 12.59 0.48 12.36
CA SER A 108 13.24 -0.31 11.31
C SER A 108 12.61 -0.03 9.96
N GLU A 109 13.36 0.60 9.05
CA GLU A 109 13.06 0.57 7.61
C GLU A 109 13.55 -0.78 7.08
N GLN A 110 12.68 -1.55 6.41
CA GLN A 110 13.06 -2.83 5.82
C GLN A 110 12.98 -2.73 4.31
N ARG A 111 14.08 -3.08 3.64
CA ARG A 111 14.19 -3.18 2.18
C ARG A 111 14.17 -4.65 1.82
N VAL A 112 13.19 -5.06 1.01
CA VAL A 112 13.11 -6.42 0.49
C VAL A 112 13.61 -6.41 -0.94
N TYR A 113 14.70 -7.15 -1.18
CA TYR A 113 15.25 -7.36 -2.52
C TYR A 113 14.62 -8.63 -3.09
N LEU A 114 14.10 -8.53 -4.32
CA LEU A 114 13.58 -9.68 -5.06
C LEU A 114 14.68 -10.14 -6.02
N SER A 115 15.00 -11.43 -5.98
CA SER A 115 16.03 -12.09 -6.81
C SER A 115 15.49 -12.53 -8.16
#